data_AF-A0A6I9IIF2-F1
#
_entry.id   AF-A0A6I9IIF2-F1
#
_cell.length_a   1.000
_cell.length_b   1.000
_cell.length_c   1.000
_cell.angle_alpha   90.00
_cell.angle_beta   90.00
_cell.angle_gamma   90.00
#
_symmetry.space_group_name_H-M   'P 1'
#
loop_
_entity.id
_entity.type
_entity.pdbx_description
1 polymer ?
#
loop_
_entity_poly.entity_id
_entity_poly.type
_entity_poly.pdbx_seq_one_letter_code
_entity_poly.pdbx_strand_id
1 'polypeptide(L)'
;VLAASCARYRRSLRLLEPFEVRTRLLGWDDRAFYLEARFISLRDGFVCALVRSRQHVLGTSPERVVQHLCKRRVEPPELPEDLQHWIAYNEASSQLLRAESGLSDVVKDE
;
A
#
# COMPACT_ATOMS: atom_id res chain seq x y z
N VAL A 1 0.34 10.34 2.29
CA VAL A 1 0.19 9.94 3.71
C VAL A 1 0.05 8.43 3.80
N LEU A 2 0.74 7.78 4.74
CA LEU A 2 0.60 6.34 4.97
C LEU A 2 -0.76 6.07 5.65
N ALA A 3 -1.68 5.41 4.93
CA ALA A 3 -3.03 5.14 5.43
C ALA A 3 -3.14 3.76 6.10
N ALA A 4 -2.40 2.78 5.59
CA ALA A 4 -2.30 1.45 6.18
C ALA A 4 -0.97 0.81 5.80
N SER A 5 -0.45 -0.05 6.68
CA SER A 5 0.70 -0.90 6.38
C SER A 5 0.56 -2.26 7.07
N CYS A 6 1.16 -3.29 6.46
CA CYS A 6 1.26 -4.61 7.05
C CYS A 6 2.62 -5.21 6.71
N ALA A 7 3.27 -5.83 7.68
CA ALA A 7 4.55 -6.50 7.51
C ALA A 7 4.40 -8.00 7.76
N ARG A 8 4.92 -8.80 6.82
CA ARG A 8 5.09 -10.25 6.99
C ARG A 8 6.57 -10.55 7.12
N TYR A 9 6.98 -10.98 8.30
CA TYR A 9 8.35 -11.42 8.58
C TYR A 9 8.49 -12.92 8.30
N ARG A 10 9.57 -13.29 7.63
CA ARG A 10 9.90 -14.68 7.28
C ARG A 10 11.20 -15.13 7.93
N ARG A 11 12.17 -14.23 8.07
CA ARG A 11 13.47 -14.52 8.70
C ARG A 11 14.08 -13.26 9.28
N SER A 12 14.70 -13.39 10.44
CA SER A 12 15.48 -12.30 11.05
C SER A 12 16.76 -12.05 10.26
N LEU A 13 17.13 -10.78 10.11
CA LEU A 13 18.48 -10.38 9.72
C LEU A 13 19.36 -10.38 10.97
N ARG A 14 20.64 -10.72 10.82
CA ARG A 14 21.61 -10.56 11.91
C ARG A 14 21.94 -9.07 12.09
N LEU A 15 22.45 -8.72 13.27
CA LEU A 15 22.96 -7.38 13.53
C LEU A 15 24.02 -7.01 12.48
N LEU A 16 23.86 -5.84 11.85
CA LEU A 16 24.71 -5.33 10.76
C LEU A 16 24.77 -6.24 9.52
N GLU A 17 23.82 -7.16 9.33
CA GLU A 17 23.72 -7.91 8.08
C GLU A 17 23.24 -6.99 6.95
N PRO A 18 23.99 -6.91 5.83
CA PRO A 18 23.59 -6.08 4.70
C PRO A 18 22.38 -6.71 3.99
N PHE A 19 21.44 -5.86 3.60
CA PHE A 19 20.23 -6.24 2.88
C PHE A 19 19.87 -5.19 1.83
N GLU A 20 19.11 -5.60 0.82
CA GLU A 20 18.53 -4.74 -0.20
C GLU A 20 17.03 -4.58 0.07
N VAL A 21 16.49 -3.37 -0.15
CA VAL A 21 15.05 -3.14 -0.17
C VAL A 21 14.61 -2.87 -1.60
N ARG A 22 13.75 -3.74 -2.13
CA ARG A 22 13.12 -3.54 -3.45
C ARG A 22 11.69 -3.10 -3.25
N THR A 23 11.40 -1.87 -3.67
CA THR A 23 10.04 -1.31 -3.63
C THR A 23 9.41 -1.35 -5.02
N ARG A 24 8.17 -1.83 -5.10
CA ARG A 24 7.40 -1.90 -6.33
C ARG A 24 6.01 -1.29 -6.13
N LEU A 25 5.58 -0.48 -7.10
CA LEU A 25 4.18 -0.07 -7.24
C LEU A 25 3.38 -1.26 -7.78
N LEU A 26 2.42 -1.75 -6.99
CA LEU A 26 1.51 -2.83 -7.38
C LEU A 26 0.33 -2.32 -8.20
N GLY A 27 -0.12 -1.11 -7.93
CA GLY A 27 -1.25 -0.47 -8.60
C GLY A 27 -1.77 0.72 -7.79
N TRP A 28 -2.89 1.28 -8.21
CA TRP A 28 -3.52 2.41 -7.55
C TRP A 28 -5.03 2.38 -7.72
N ASP A 29 -5.72 3.05 -6.79
CA ASP A 29 -7.14 3.42 -6.92
C ASP A 29 -7.25 4.96 -7.06
N ASP A 30 -8.46 5.50 -6.88
CA ASP A 30 -8.72 6.94 -6.99
C ASP A 30 -7.99 7.80 -5.95
N ARG A 31 -7.55 7.20 -4.84
CA ARG A 31 -7.04 7.91 -3.65
C ARG A 31 -5.63 7.51 -3.26
N ALA A 32 -5.19 6.30 -3.59
CA ALA A 32 -4.00 5.70 -3.02
C ALA A 32 -3.14 4.91 -4.02
N PHE A 33 -1.82 4.97 -3.79
CA PHE A 33 -0.87 4.02 -4.35
C PHE A 33 -0.71 2.81 -3.42
N TYR A 34 -0.62 1.62 -4.00
CA TYR A 34 -0.35 0.36 -3.32
C TYR A 34 1.08 -0.08 -3.60
N LEU A 35 1.93 -0.11 -2.56
CA LEU A 35 3.35 -0.42 -2.69
C LEU A 35 3.70 -1.69 -1.93
N GLU A 36 4.64 -2.44 -2.49
CA GLU A 36 5.28 -3.60 -1.86
C GLU A 36 6.77 -3.33 -1.71
N ALA A 37 7.28 -3.43 -0.48
CA ALA A 37 8.71 -3.39 -0.18
C ALA A 37 9.18 -4.78 0.27
N ARG A 38 10.13 -5.37 -0.46
CA ARG A 38 10.77 -6.65 -0.12
C ARG A 38 12.14 -6.40 0.46
N PHE A 39 12.39 -6.95 1.64
CA PHE A 39 13.68 -6.93 2.31
C PHE A 39 14.44 -8.21 1.99
N ILE A 40 15.55 -8.09 1.27
CA ILE A 40 16.28 -9.20 0.67
C ILE A 40 17.67 -9.27 1.32
N SER A 41 18.01 -10.37 1.99
CA SER A 41 19.36 -10.55 2.53
C SER A 41 20.38 -10.59 1.40
N LEU A 42 21.46 -9.80 1.51
CA LEU A 42 22.57 -9.84 0.56
C LEU A 42 23.51 -11.02 0.80
N ARG A 43 23.31 -11.78 1.89
CA ARG A 43 24.07 -13.01 2.18
C ARG A 43 23.67 -14.15 1.24
N ASP A 44 22.37 -14.32 1.01
CA ASP A 44 21.83 -15.50 0.30
C ASP A 44 20.62 -15.20 -0.62
N GLY A 45 20.23 -13.93 -0.76
CA GLY A 45 19.12 -13.52 -1.62
C GLY A 45 17.72 -13.82 -1.05
N PHE A 46 17.60 -14.26 0.20
CA PHE A 46 16.30 -14.60 0.77
C PHE A 46 15.47 -13.35 1.10
N VAL A 47 14.17 -13.38 0.77
CA VAL A 47 13.22 -12.34 1.20
C VAL A 47 12.88 -12.52 2.69
N CYS A 48 13.56 -11.76 3.55
CA CYS A 48 13.42 -11.77 5.00
C CYS A 48 12.10 -11.18 5.48
N ALA A 49 11.60 -10.14 4.80
CA ALA A 49 10.32 -9.52 5.10
C ALA A 49 9.66 -8.94 3.85
N LEU A 50 8.33 -8.83 3.88
CA LEU A 50 7.53 -8.14 2.89
C LEU A 50 6.63 -7.14 3.60
N VAL A 51 6.68 -5.87 3.19
CA VAL A 51 5.83 -4.82 3.72
C VAL A 51 4.91 -4.33 2.61
N ARG A 52 3.60 -4.38 2.85
CA ARG A 52 2.60 -3.71 2.03
C ARG A 52 2.25 -2.36 2.64
N SER A 53 2.06 -1.37 1.79
CA SER A 53 1.63 -0.04 2.23
C SER A 53 0.62 0.58 1.27
N ARG A 54 -0.40 1.23 1.86
CA ARG A 54 -1.38 2.07 1.17
C ARG A 54 -1.01 3.52 1.43
N GLN A 55 -0.67 4.25 0.37
CA GLN A 55 -0.25 5.64 0.47
C GLN A 55 -1.29 6.54 -0.20
N HIS A 56 -2.04 7.28 0.62
CA HIS A 56 -2.98 8.29 0.12
C HIS A 56 -2.22 9.45 -0.52
N VAL A 57 -2.68 9.85 -1.70
CA VAL A 57 -2.22 11.03 -2.41
C VAL A 57 -3.09 12.21 -1.98
N LEU A 58 -2.46 13.34 -1.64
CA LEU A 58 -3.15 14.57 -1.22
C LEU A 58 -3.02 15.64 -2.30
N GLY A 59 -4.06 16.45 -2.47
CA GLY A 59 -4.06 17.56 -3.44
C GLY A 59 -4.14 17.15 -4.92
N THR A 60 -4.14 15.85 -5.21
CA THR A 60 -4.31 15.27 -6.56
C THR A 60 -4.73 13.79 -6.43
N SER A 61 -4.86 13.07 -7.55
CA SER A 61 -5.11 11.62 -7.57
C SER A 61 -3.89 10.83 -8.07
N PRO A 62 -3.76 9.54 -7.70
CA PRO A 62 -2.74 8.66 -8.27
C PRO A 62 -2.75 8.63 -9.79
N GLU A 63 -3.93 8.58 -10.41
CA GLU A 63 -4.07 8.57 -11.87
C GLU A 63 -3.44 9.83 -12.51
N ARG A 64 -3.73 11.02 -11.99
CA ARG A 64 -3.14 12.27 -12.51
C ARG A 64 -1.62 12.27 -12.40
N VAL A 65 -1.08 11.71 -11.31
CA VAL A 65 0.37 11.58 -11.12
C VAL A 65 0.97 10.64 -12.16
N VAL A 66 0.40 9.46 -12.35
CA VAL A 66 0.89 8.48 -13.34
C VAL A 66 0.79 9.04 -14.75
N GLN A 67 -0.35 9.64 -15.13
CA GLN A 67 -0.52 10.25 -16.44
C GLN A 67 0.50 11.36 -16.69
N HIS A 68 0.76 12.20 -15.69
CA HIS A 68 1.75 13.27 -15.79
C HIS A 68 3.17 12.73 -15.98
N LEU A 69 3.54 11.64 -15.30
CA LEU A 69 4.86 11.02 -15.43
C LEU A 69 5.03 10.29 -16.75
N CYS A 70 4.01 9.52 -17.16
CA CYS A 70 4.06 8.70 -18.37
C CYS A 70 3.74 9.46 -19.65
N LYS A 71 3.26 10.71 -19.56
CA LYS A 71 2.82 11.56 -20.69
C LYS A 71 1.75 10.89 -21.57
N ARG A 72 0.98 9.97 -21.01
CA ARG A 72 -0.12 9.25 -21.65
C ARG A 72 -1.11 8.77 -20.61
N ARG A 73 -2.32 8.42 -21.05
CA ARG A 73 -3.27 7.69 -20.23
C ARG A 73 -2.73 6.28 -19.93
N VAL A 74 -2.74 5.91 -18.66
CA VAL A 74 -2.33 4.59 -18.18
C VAL A 74 -3.43 4.07 -17.28
N GLU A 75 -4.01 2.94 -17.64
CA GLU A 75 -5.01 2.28 -16.81
C GLU A 75 -4.33 1.63 -15.60
N PRO A 76 -5.00 1.63 -14.43
CA PRO A 76 -4.48 0.92 -13.27
C PRO A 76 -4.34 -0.57 -13.59
N PRO A 77 -3.23 -1.21 -13.19
CA PRO A 77 -3.06 -2.64 -13.39
C PRO A 77 -4.06 -3.42 -12.54
N GLU A 78 -4.39 -4.64 -12.98
CA GLU A 78 -5.14 -5.58 -12.16
C GLU A 78 -4.37 -5.89 -10.86
N LEU A 79 -5.04 -5.72 -9.72
CA LEU A 79 -4.41 -5.92 -8.42
C LEU A 79 -4.34 -7.42 -8.09
N PRO A 80 -3.20 -7.92 -7.57
CA PRO A 80 -3.11 -9.30 -7.10
C PRO A 80 -4.18 -9.64 -6.05
N GLU A 81 -4.72 -10.86 -6.09
CA GLU A 81 -5.80 -11.31 -5.21
C GLU A 81 -5.47 -11.10 -3.71
N ASP A 82 -4.24 -11.38 -3.30
CA ASP A 82 -3.81 -11.21 -1.92
C ASP A 82 -3.73 -9.73 -1.48
N LEU A 83 -3.50 -8.81 -2.43
CA LEU A 83 -3.62 -7.38 -2.19
C LEU A 83 -5.09 -6.96 -2.06
N GLN A 84 -5.99 -7.51 -2.90
CA GLN A 84 -7.43 -7.23 -2.80
C GLN A 84 -7.99 -7.65 -1.45
N HIS A 85 -7.63 -8.83 -0.96
CA HIS A 85 -8.01 -9.28 0.39
C HIS A 85 -7.51 -8.34 1.49
N TRP A 86 -6.27 -7.86 1.37
CA TRP A 86 -5.72 -6.89 2.32
C TRP A 86 -6.45 -5.55 2.26
N ILE A 87 -6.83 -5.07 1.07
CA ILE A 87 -7.65 -3.85 0.91
C ILE A 87 -8.99 -4.02 1.61
N ALA A 88 -9.71 -5.11 1.34
CA ALA A 88 -11.01 -5.41 1.93
C ALA A 88 -10.93 -5.48 3.47
N TYR A 89 -9.88 -6.11 4.02
CA TYR A 89 -9.62 -6.12 5.46
C TYR A 89 -9.51 -4.69 6.05
N ASN A 90 -8.74 -3.81 5.39
CA ASN A 90 -8.57 -2.44 5.88
C ASN A 90 -9.85 -1.61 5.73
N GLU A 91 -10.66 -1.86 4.70
CA GLU A 91 -11.96 -1.20 4.53
C GLU A 91 -12.94 -1.60 5.63
N ALA A 92 -13.06 -2.90 5.91
CA ALA A 92 -13.88 -3.40 7.02
C ALA A 92 -13.42 -2.83 8.37
N SER A 93 -12.11 -2.85 8.64
CA SER A 93 -11.52 -2.24 9.84
C SER A 93 -11.85 -0.75 9.95
N SER A 94 -11.75 -0.01 8.85
CA SER A 94 -12.07 1.42 8.80
C SER A 94 -13.54 1.70 9.05
N GLN A 95 -14.46 0.87 8.55
CA GLN A 95 -15.90 1.00 8.80
C GLN A 95 -16.24 0.76 10.28
N LEU A 96 -15.66 -0.29 10.88
CA LEU A 96 -15.84 -0.58 12.31
C LEU A 96 -15.37 0.59 13.18
N LEU A 97 -14.18 1.13 12.91
CA LEU A 97 -13.64 2.27 13.67
C LEU A 97 -14.49 3.54 13.52
N ARG A 98 -15.08 3.80 12.34
CA ARG A 98 -16.02 4.92 12.17
C ARG A 98 -17.28 4.74 13.00
N ALA A 99 -17.84 3.52 13.01
CA ALA A 99 -19.02 3.20 13.80
C ALA A 99 -18.75 3.33 15.31
N GLU A 100 -17.59 2.85 15.78
CA GLU A 100 -17.14 3.01 17.18
C GLU A 100 -16.97 4.48 17.57
N SER A 101 -16.49 5.32 16.65
CA SER A 101 -16.23 6.73 16.92
C SER A 101 -17.49 7.59 17.00
N GLY A 102 -18.68 7.02 16.75
CA GLY A 102 -19.93 7.80 16.62
C GLY A 102 -19.92 8.77 15.43
N LEU A 103 -18.94 8.64 14.53
CA LEU A 103 -18.80 9.43 13.30
C LEU A 103 -19.56 8.77 12.15
N SER A 104 -20.78 8.28 12.43
CA SER A 104 -21.67 7.77 11.40
C SER A 104 -22.12 8.94 10.51
N ASP A 105 -21.58 8.98 9.29
CA ASP A 105 -21.95 9.83 8.17
C ASP A 105 -22.72 11.11 8.52
N VAL A 106 -22.00 12.11 9.05
CA VAL A 106 -22.42 13.50 8.88
C VAL A 106 -22.24 13.83 7.40
N VAL A 107 -23.28 13.46 6.65
CA VAL A 107 -23.80 14.05 5.40
C VAL A 107 -22.78 14.91 4.63
N LYS A 108 -22.29 14.34 3.53
CA LYS A 108 -21.71 15.11 2.42
C LYS A 108 -22.83 15.51 1.44
N ASP A 109 -23.73 16.37 1.90
CA ASP A 109 -24.53 17.24 1.03
C ASP A 109 -24.03 18.66 1.26
N GLU A 110 -23.16 19.11 0.35
CA GLU A 110 -22.99 20.47 -0.20
C GLU A 110 -21.78 20.50 -1.15
#